data_AF-A0A0G0SE42-F1
#
_entry.id   AF-A0A0G0SE42-F1
#
_cell.length_a   1.000
_cell.length_b   1.000
_cell.length_c   1.000
_cell.angle_alpha   90.00
_cell.angle_beta   90.00
_cell.angle_gamma   90.00
#
_symmetry.space_group_name_H-M   'P 1'
#
loop_
_entity.id
_entity.type
_entity.pdbx_description
1 polymer ?
#
loop_
_entity_poly.entity_id
_entity_poly.type
_entity_poly.pdbx_seq_one_letter_code
_entity_poly.pdbx_strand_id
1 'polypeptide(L)'
;MKLDNYTIKSTLEGLRSKEFSAEEIFNYYIEKIDKENPKLNAYLDILPFKHNNQQGILAGIPAAIKDNVLIQGFKCTAGSKILESYIASYDATSIQKLREAGVVFMGKTNLDEFAMGSSTESSAYGPTRNPVDLSRVPGGSSGGSAAAVAADLAVFAIGSDTAGSIRQPAGFCGVVGLKPTYGRVSRHGLIAMTSSLDQIGPITHYY
;
A
#
# COMPACT_ATOMS: atom_id res chain seq x y z
N MET A 1 -9.76 21.50 7.25
CA MET A 1 -9.39 20.19 7.82
C MET A 1 -8.32 20.43 8.88
N LYS A 2 -8.65 20.33 10.17
CA LYS A 2 -7.68 19.75 11.11
C LYS A 2 -7.74 18.25 10.82
N LEU A 3 -6.64 17.51 10.73
CA LEU A 3 -6.55 16.06 11.02
C LEU A 3 -5.31 15.47 10.33
N ASP A 4 -4.25 15.28 11.11
CA ASP A 4 -3.20 14.33 10.77
C ASP A 4 -3.60 12.94 11.30
N ASN A 5 -3.25 11.88 10.57
CA ASN A 5 -3.42 10.47 10.94
C ASN A 5 -4.86 9.95 10.93
N TYR A 6 -5.51 9.96 9.75
CA TYR A 6 -6.79 9.27 9.63
C TYR A 6 -6.63 7.75 9.75
N THR A 7 -7.53 7.15 10.54
CA THR A 7 -7.70 5.70 10.59
C THR A 7 -8.89 5.26 9.79
N ILE A 8 -8.99 3.95 9.52
CA ILE A 8 -10.14 3.39 8.81
C ILE A 8 -11.44 3.81 9.50
N LYS A 9 -11.48 3.78 10.84
CA LYS A 9 -12.66 4.14 11.63
C LYS A 9 -13.02 5.62 11.47
N SER A 10 -12.09 6.52 11.75
CA SER A 10 -12.34 7.98 11.66
C SER A 10 -12.66 8.42 10.24
N THR A 11 -12.02 7.82 9.23
CA THR A 11 -12.33 8.07 7.83
C THR A 11 -13.76 7.65 7.49
N LEU A 12 -14.19 6.45 7.91
CA LEU A 12 -15.56 5.99 7.69
C LEU A 12 -16.58 6.90 8.38
N GLU A 13 -16.27 7.40 9.58
CA GLU A 13 -17.13 8.33 10.31
C GLU A 13 -17.24 9.68 9.57
N GLY A 14 -16.14 10.24 9.07
CA GLY A 14 -16.13 11.46 8.27
C GLY A 14 -16.91 11.32 6.96
N LEU A 15 -16.73 10.21 6.23
CA LEU A 15 -17.48 9.92 5.00
C LEU A 15 -18.99 9.76 5.27
N ARG A 16 -19.36 9.06 6.35
CA ARG A 16 -20.78 8.84 6.72
C ARG A 16 -21.47 10.12 7.17
N SER A 17 -20.77 10.95 7.93
CA SER A 17 -21.27 12.25 8.39
C SER A 17 -21.23 13.33 7.30
N LYS A 18 -20.64 13.02 6.13
CA LYS A 18 -20.42 13.94 5.02
C LYS A 18 -19.55 15.15 5.41
N GLU A 19 -18.62 14.95 6.33
CA GLU A 19 -17.57 15.94 6.64
C GLU A 19 -16.68 16.18 5.40
N PHE A 20 -16.44 15.12 4.63
CA PHE A 20 -15.76 15.12 3.35
C PHE A 20 -16.27 13.96 2.49
N SER A 21 -16.06 14.05 1.19
CA SER A 21 -16.30 13.02 0.19
C SER A 21 -15.07 12.13 -0.01
N ALA A 22 -15.27 10.99 -0.70
CA ALA A 22 -14.18 10.09 -1.07
C ALA A 22 -13.13 10.77 -1.98
N GLU A 23 -13.58 11.71 -2.83
CA GLU A 23 -12.69 12.48 -3.69
C GLU A 23 -11.89 13.52 -2.91
N GLU A 24 -12.51 14.22 -1.96
CA GLU A 24 -11.83 15.20 -1.12
C GLU A 24 -10.73 14.54 -0.26
N ILE A 25 -11.00 13.40 0.38
CA ILE A 25 -9.95 12.69 1.14
C ILE A 25 -8.89 12.06 0.23
N PHE A 26 -9.26 11.60 -0.97
CA PHE A 26 -8.29 11.14 -1.95
C PHE A 26 -7.33 12.27 -2.35
N ASN A 27 -7.87 13.43 -2.71
CA ASN A 27 -7.09 14.60 -3.10
C ASN A 27 -6.23 15.12 -1.94
N TYR A 28 -6.74 15.09 -0.70
CA TYR A 28 -5.94 15.37 0.49
C TYR A 28 -4.69 14.49 0.57
N TYR A 29 -4.82 13.18 0.36
CA TYR A 29 -3.66 12.29 0.36
C TYR A 29 -2.74 12.49 -0.86
N ILE A 30 -3.28 12.83 -2.03
CA ILE A 30 -2.46 13.19 -3.20
C ILE A 30 -1.56 14.39 -2.89
N GLU A 31 -2.10 15.45 -2.28
CA GLU A 31 -1.31 16.63 -1.89
C GLU A 31 -0.18 16.26 -0.91
N LYS A 32 -0.44 15.35 0.04
CA LYS A 32 0.59 14.84 0.96
C LYS A 32 1.64 13.99 0.25
N ILE A 33 1.21 13.11 -0.66
CA ILE A 33 2.08 12.27 -1.46
C ILE A 33 3.01 13.14 -2.32
N ASP A 34 2.49 14.14 -3.02
CA ASP A 34 3.28 15.02 -3.88
C ASP A 34 4.35 15.78 -3.08
N LYS A 35 4.06 16.11 -1.82
CA LYS A 35 4.99 16.81 -0.93
C LYS A 35 6.05 15.89 -0.30
N GLU A 36 5.67 14.69 0.14
CA GLU A 36 6.54 13.83 0.95
C GLU A 36 7.20 12.68 0.18
N ASN A 37 6.55 12.16 -0.88
CA ASN A 37 7.10 11.08 -1.68
C ASN A 37 8.44 11.42 -2.36
N PRO A 38 8.74 12.66 -2.80
CA PRO A 38 10.07 12.99 -3.32
C PRO A 38 11.21 12.74 -2.32
N LYS A 39 10.93 12.78 -1.01
CA LYS A 39 11.91 12.49 0.06
C LYS A 39 11.90 11.02 0.46
N LEU A 40 10.72 10.41 0.48
CA LEU A 40 10.50 9.06 1.00
C LEU A 40 10.64 7.96 -0.04
N ASN A 41 10.27 8.23 -1.29
CA ASN A 41 10.17 7.26 -2.38
C ASN A 41 9.37 6.00 -1.98
N ALA A 42 8.21 6.23 -1.34
CA ALA A 42 7.31 5.18 -0.86
C ALA A 42 6.35 4.68 -1.95
N TYR A 43 6.03 5.52 -2.95
CA TYR A 43 5.20 5.21 -4.10
C TYR A 43 6.01 5.20 -5.40
N LEU A 44 5.75 4.18 -6.24
CA LEU A 44 6.28 4.06 -7.60
C LEU A 44 5.31 4.62 -8.65
N ASP A 45 4.01 4.53 -8.39
CA ASP A 45 2.96 5.00 -9.28
C ASP A 45 1.77 5.49 -8.47
N ILE A 46 1.11 6.54 -8.96
CA ILE A 46 -0.09 7.13 -8.35
C ILE A 46 -1.25 6.90 -9.29
N LEU A 47 -2.30 6.28 -8.78
CA LEU A 47 -3.46 5.92 -9.60
C LEU A 47 -4.41 7.10 -9.68
N PRO A 48 -5.14 7.29 -10.80
CA PRO A 48 -6.18 8.30 -10.87
C PRO A 48 -7.33 7.95 -9.93
N PHE A 49 -7.97 8.97 -9.37
CA PHE A 49 -9.22 8.77 -8.64
C PHE A 49 -10.24 8.06 -9.54
N LYS A 50 -10.73 6.92 -9.06
CA LYS A 50 -11.83 6.19 -9.70
C LYS A 50 -12.95 6.08 -8.70
N HIS A 51 -14.04 6.78 -8.96
CA HIS A 51 -15.22 6.70 -8.12
C HIS A 51 -15.68 5.24 -8.04
N ASN A 52 -15.68 4.70 -6.82
CA ASN A 52 -16.14 3.35 -6.55
C ASN A 52 -17.57 3.43 -6.00
N ASN A 53 -18.55 3.08 -6.84
CA ASN A 53 -19.98 3.11 -6.46
C ASN A 53 -20.38 2.01 -5.47
N GLN A 54 -19.45 1.13 -5.08
CA GLN A 54 -19.74 0.06 -4.13
C GLN A 54 -19.90 0.62 -2.71
N GLN A 55 -21.04 0.35 -2.09
CA GLN A 55 -21.35 0.77 -0.71
C GLN A 55 -20.84 -0.24 0.32
N GLY A 56 -19.65 -0.79 0.09
CA GLY A 56 -19.06 -1.80 0.96
C GLY A 56 -18.59 -1.23 2.31
N ILE A 57 -18.13 -2.13 3.18
CA ILE A 57 -17.69 -1.78 4.55
C ILE A 57 -16.48 -0.84 4.61
N LEU A 58 -15.78 -0.65 3.49
CA LEU A 58 -14.62 0.25 3.31
C LEU A 58 -14.88 1.28 2.19
N ALA A 59 -16.14 1.61 1.91
CA ALA A 59 -16.51 2.57 0.88
C ALA A 59 -15.78 3.90 1.05
N GLY A 60 -15.06 4.32 0.01
CA GLY A 60 -14.34 5.58 -0.04
C GLY A 60 -12.99 5.59 0.69
N ILE A 61 -12.56 4.49 1.31
CA ILE A 61 -11.31 4.45 2.09
C ILE A 61 -10.09 4.42 1.16
N PRO A 62 -9.15 5.37 1.27
CA PRO A 62 -7.90 5.38 0.51
C PRO A 62 -6.93 4.27 0.96
N ALA A 63 -6.41 3.49 0.02
CA ALA A 63 -5.46 2.41 0.30
C ALA A 63 -4.24 2.42 -0.62
N ALA A 64 -3.06 2.18 -0.06
CA ALA A 64 -1.82 1.97 -0.81
C ALA A 64 -1.58 0.48 -1.10
N ILE A 65 -1.15 0.14 -2.32
CA ILE A 65 -1.06 -1.25 -2.76
C ILE A 65 0.39 -1.60 -3.13
N LYS A 66 1.00 -2.60 -2.50
CA LYS A 66 2.35 -3.05 -2.88
C LYS A 66 2.45 -3.40 -4.37
N ASP A 67 3.52 -2.95 -5.02
CA ASP A 67 3.68 -3.07 -6.48
C ASP A 67 4.00 -4.50 -7.00
N ASN A 68 3.87 -5.52 -6.15
CA ASN A 68 3.81 -6.92 -6.57
C ASN A 68 2.39 -7.52 -6.51
N VAL A 69 1.37 -6.70 -6.23
CA VAL A 69 -0.05 -7.08 -6.27
C VAL A 69 -0.70 -6.46 -7.51
N LEU A 70 -1.33 -7.30 -8.32
CA LEU A 70 -1.89 -6.91 -9.61
C LEU A 70 -3.20 -6.14 -9.44
N ILE A 71 -3.29 -4.99 -10.11
CA ILE A 71 -4.52 -4.21 -10.31
C ILE A 71 -4.70 -4.04 -11.82
N GLN A 72 -5.79 -4.55 -12.38
CA GLN A 72 -6.04 -4.56 -13.81
C GLN A 72 -5.94 -3.15 -14.42
N GLY A 73 -5.23 -3.07 -15.55
CA GLY A 73 -5.06 -1.83 -16.30
C GLY A 73 -4.03 -0.86 -15.73
N PHE A 74 -3.31 -1.25 -14.67
CA PHE A 74 -2.23 -0.46 -14.07
C PHE A 74 -0.90 -1.20 -14.10
N LYS A 75 0.19 -0.45 -13.96
CA LYS A 75 1.53 -1.01 -13.89
C LYS A 75 1.70 -1.92 -12.67
N CYS A 76 2.51 -2.97 -12.81
CA CYS A 76 2.89 -3.86 -11.72
C CYS A 76 4.34 -4.30 -11.94
N THR A 77 5.29 -3.53 -11.43
CA THR A 77 6.70 -3.67 -11.77
C THR A 77 7.46 -4.62 -10.83
N ALA A 78 6.86 -4.94 -9.67
CA ALA A 78 7.53 -5.63 -8.57
C ALA A 78 8.87 -4.97 -8.17
N GLY A 79 9.01 -3.66 -8.34
CA GLY A 79 10.24 -2.92 -8.06
C GLY A 79 11.38 -3.24 -9.05
N SER A 80 11.07 -3.88 -10.18
CA SER A 80 12.03 -4.33 -11.19
C SER A 80 11.92 -3.54 -12.49
N LYS A 81 13.05 -3.39 -13.19
CA LYS A 81 13.07 -2.90 -14.57
C LYS A 81 12.60 -3.93 -15.59
N ILE A 82 12.66 -5.23 -15.28
CA ILE A 82 12.20 -6.28 -16.21
C ILE A 82 10.68 -6.20 -16.45
N LEU A 83 9.93 -5.62 -15.50
CA LEU A 83 8.48 -5.43 -15.56
C LEU A 83 8.09 -3.94 -15.66
N GLU A 84 9.00 -3.03 -16.01
CA GLU A 84 8.74 -1.58 -15.99
C GLU A 84 7.56 -1.14 -16.87
N SER A 85 7.32 -1.88 -17.95
CA SER A 85 6.25 -1.65 -18.92
C SER A 85 5.10 -2.63 -18.79
N TYR A 86 5.11 -3.53 -17.78
CA TYR A 86 4.06 -4.51 -17.60
C TYR A 86 2.79 -3.85 -17.04
N ILE A 87 1.70 -3.96 -17.80
CA ILE A 87 0.35 -3.61 -17.35
C ILE A 87 -0.38 -4.88 -16.96
N ALA A 88 -0.92 -4.93 -15.74
CA ALA A 88 -1.63 -6.10 -15.26
C ALA A 88 -2.91 -6.35 -16.08
N SER A 89 -3.09 -7.57 -16.57
CA SER A 89 -4.25 -7.97 -17.39
C SER A 89 -5.48 -8.37 -16.58
N TYR A 90 -5.33 -8.56 -15.25
CA TYR A 90 -6.40 -8.94 -14.34
C TYR A 90 -6.16 -8.39 -12.93
N ASP A 91 -7.23 -8.29 -12.13
CA ASP A 91 -7.14 -7.94 -10.71
C ASP A 91 -6.73 -9.17 -9.88
N ALA A 92 -5.85 -9.00 -8.91
CA ALA A 92 -5.65 -9.99 -7.85
C ALA A 92 -6.95 -10.21 -7.06
N THR A 93 -7.15 -11.41 -6.49
CA THR A 93 -8.37 -11.68 -5.70
C THR A 93 -8.53 -10.74 -4.51
N SER A 94 -7.41 -10.34 -3.87
CA SER A 94 -7.43 -9.33 -2.79
C SER A 94 -7.93 -7.98 -3.29
N ILE A 95 -7.52 -7.57 -4.50
CA ILE A 95 -7.94 -6.33 -5.13
C ILE A 95 -9.41 -6.36 -5.52
N GLN A 96 -9.91 -7.48 -6.06
CA GLN A 96 -11.34 -7.69 -6.32
C GLN A 96 -12.16 -7.48 -5.05
N LYS A 97 -11.77 -8.13 -3.95
CA LYS A 97 -12.45 -8.01 -2.66
C LYS A 97 -12.39 -6.62 -2.05
N LEU A 98 -11.25 -5.92 -2.17
CA LEU A 98 -11.13 -4.53 -1.71
C LEU A 98 -12.00 -3.59 -2.56
N ARG A 99 -12.06 -3.83 -3.88
CA ARG A 99 -12.92 -3.07 -4.80
C ARG A 99 -14.40 -3.28 -4.45
N GLU A 100 -14.83 -4.51 -4.22
CA GLU A 100 -16.18 -4.85 -3.74
C GLU A 100 -16.48 -4.21 -2.36
N ALA A 101 -15.48 -4.13 -1.49
CA ALA A 101 -15.60 -3.45 -0.20
C ALA A 101 -15.67 -1.91 -0.33
N GLY A 102 -15.49 -1.35 -1.53
CA GLY A 102 -15.61 0.09 -1.81
C GLY A 102 -14.32 0.89 -1.64
N VAL A 103 -13.17 0.22 -1.51
CA VAL A 103 -11.86 0.88 -1.34
C VAL A 103 -11.49 1.70 -2.58
N VAL A 104 -10.80 2.82 -2.35
CA VAL A 104 -10.19 3.67 -3.37
C VAL A 104 -8.68 3.44 -3.35
N PHE A 105 -8.10 3.06 -4.49
CA PHE A 105 -6.67 2.74 -4.57
C PHE A 105 -5.85 3.98 -4.87
N MET A 106 -4.93 4.34 -3.97
CA MET A 106 -4.08 5.53 -4.09
C MET A 106 -2.95 5.35 -5.12
N GLY A 107 -2.32 4.18 -5.11
CA GLY A 107 -1.01 4.06 -5.75
C GLY A 107 -0.38 2.68 -5.56
N LYS A 108 0.69 2.47 -6.31
CA LYS A 108 1.57 1.30 -6.20
C LYS A 108 2.76 1.66 -5.31
N THR A 109 2.97 0.96 -4.21
CA THR A 109 4.06 1.25 -3.27
C THR A 109 5.35 0.51 -3.63
N ASN A 110 6.46 1.14 -3.30
CA ASN A 110 7.81 0.64 -3.54
C ASN A 110 8.13 -0.58 -2.64
N LEU A 111 9.11 -1.36 -3.09
CA LEU A 111 9.50 -2.65 -2.51
C LEU A 111 10.91 -3.03 -2.96
N ASP A 112 11.54 -3.93 -2.21
CA ASP A 112 12.69 -4.66 -2.74
C ASP A 112 12.29 -5.42 -4.01
N GLU A 113 13.18 -5.45 -5.01
CA GLU A 113 12.93 -6.06 -6.31
C GLU A 113 12.45 -7.52 -6.15
N PHE A 114 11.32 -7.87 -6.76
CA PHE A 114 10.64 -9.16 -6.62
C PHE A 114 10.37 -9.61 -5.17
N ALA A 115 10.17 -8.64 -4.27
CA ALA A 115 9.99 -8.85 -2.84
C ALA A 115 11.23 -9.44 -2.11
N MET A 116 12.40 -9.47 -2.75
CA MET A 116 13.62 -10.08 -2.24
C MET A 116 14.53 -9.04 -1.56
N GLY A 117 14.32 -8.85 -0.26
CA GLY A 117 15.16 -7.98 0.55
C GLY A 117 14.51 -7.64 1.88
N SER A 118 15.20 -6.80 2.66
CA SER A 118 14.79 -6.43 4.02
C SER A 118 15.05 -4.95 4.32
N SER A 119 15.22 -4.13 3.28
CA SER A 119 15.48 -2.69 3.42
C SER A 119 14.82 -1.82 2.35
N THR A 120 14.26 -2.40 1.28
CA THR A 120 13.73 -1.68 0.11
C THR A 120 14.81 -0.92 -0.69
N GLU A 121 16.09 -1.15 -0.40
CA GLU A 121 17.21 -0.53 -1.12
C GLU A 121 17.46 -1.19 -2.48
N SER A 122 17.04 -2.45 -2.65
CA SER A 122 17.21 -3.17 -3.93
C SER A 122 16.20 -2.78 -5.00
N SER A 123 15.24 -1.91 -4.69
CA SER A 123 14.31 -1.39 -5.69
C SER A 123 15.06 -0.77 -6.86
N ALA A 124 14.75 -1.21 -8.08
CA ALA A 124 15.33 -0.65 -9.29
C ALA A 124 14.85 0.79 -9.59
N TYR A 125 13.97 1.34 -8.74
CA TYR A 125 13.48 2.72 -8.77
C TYR A 125 14.05 3.56 -7.61
N GLY A 126 15.03 3.03 -6.88
CA GLY A 126 15.71 3.69 -5.77
C GLY A 126 15.11 3.36 -4.39
N PRO A 127 15.87 3.63 -3.32
CA PRO A 127 15.50 3.22 -1.96
C PRO A 127 14.32 4.02 -1.42
N THR A 128 13.42 3.36 -0.69
CA THR A 128 12.50 4.05 0.23
C THR A 128 13.24 4.47 1.50
N ARG A 129 12.91 5.63 2.08
CA ARG A 129 13.45 6.12 3.36
C ARG A 129 12.45 5.93 4.50
N ASN A 130 12.95 5.73 5.71
CA ASN A 130 12.11 5.61 6.90
C ASN A 130 11.53 6.98 7.31
N PRO A 131 10.21 7.15 7.44
CA PRO A 131 9.61 8.43 7.85
C PRO A 131 10.02 8.91 9.23
N VAL A 132 10.45 8.02 10.13
CA VAL A 132 10.92 8.37 11.48
C VAL A 132 12.34 8.97 11.45
N ASP A 133 13.18 8.50 10.52
CA ASP A 133 14.55 8.96 10.32
C ASP A 133 14.98 8.69 8.87
N LEU A 134 15.05 9.73 8.05
CA LEU A 134 15.34 9.63 6.61
C LEU A 134 16.74 9.06 6.30
N SER A 135 17.64 8.98 7.29
CA SER A 135 18.94 8.33 7.11
C SER A 135 18.88 6.80 7.20
N ARG A 136 17.73 6.25 7.61
CA ARG A 136 17.52 4.81 7.86
C ARG A 136 16.57 4.18 6.86
N VAL A 137 16.63 2.84 6.83
CA VAL A 137 15.77 2.00 6.00
C VAL A 137 14.39 1.85 6.65
N PRO A 138 13.31 1.79 5.86
CA PRO A 138 11.96 1.49 6.34
C PRO A 138 11.74 -0.02 6.60
N GLY A 139 12.77 -0.83 6.33
CA GLY A 139 12.67 -2.29 6.28
C GLY A 139 12.30 -2.80 4.89
N GLY A 140 12.05 -4.09 4.76
CA GLY A 140 11.67 -4.70 3.50
C GLY A 140 11.03 -6.08 3.64
N SER A 141 10.37 -6.58 2.60
CA SER A 141 10.26 -5.96 1.29
C SER A 141 9.04 -5.06 1.08
N SER A 142 8.15 -4.92 2.06
CA SER A 142 7.01 -3.97 1.96
C SER A 142 7.35 -2.60 2.57
N GLY A 143 8.59 -2.11 2.39
CA GLY A 143 9.04 -0.86 3.00
C GLY A 143 8.27 0.36 2.50
N GLY A 144 7.93 0.44 1.20
CA GLY A 144 7.07 1.49 0.67
C GLY A 144 5.68 1.48 1.31
N SER A 145 5.07 0.31 1.49
CA SER A 145 3.75 0.20 2.17
C SER A 145 3.81 0.65 3.62
N ALA A 146 4.85 0.27 4.37
CA ALA A 146 5.01 0.67 5.77
C ALA A 146 5.33 2.17 5.91
N ALA A 147 6.20 2.70 5.05
CA ALA A 147 6.55 4.11 5.01
C ALA A 147 5.34 4.98 4.61
N ALA A 148 4.54 4.55 3.64
CA ALA A 148 3.34 5.27 3.22
C ALA A 148 2.33 5.41 4.37
N VAL A 149 2.09 4.34 5.13
CA VAL A 149 1.23 4.41 6.31
C VAL A 149 1.90 5.27 7.39
N ALA A 150 3.15 5.01 7.76
CA ALA A 150 3.82 5.74 8.83
C ALA A 150 3.93 7.26 8.58
N ALA A 151 3.98 7.69 7.31
CA ALA A 151 3.99 9.10 6.91
C ALA A 151 2.59 9.70 6.67
N ASP A 152 1.51 8.98 7.01
CA ASP A 152 0.11 9.38 6.75
C ASP A 152 -0.11 9.80 5.29
N LEU A 153 0.31 8.92 4.36
CA LEU A 153 0.11 9.04 2.91
C LEU A 153 -1.01 8.13 2.38
N ALA A 154 -1.54 7.27 3.23
CA ALA A 154 -2.77 6.51 3.01
C ALA A 154 -3.34 6.05 4.36
N VAL A 155 -4.65 5.80 4.41
CA VAL A 155 -5.33 5.31 5.62
C VAL A 155 -4.86 3.90 6.00
N PHE A 156 -4.61 3.06 4.99
CA PHE A 156 -3.97 1.76 5.17
C PHE A 156 -3.22 1.33 3.91
N ALA A 157 -2.43 0.27 4.03
CA ALA A 157 -1.80 -0.38 2.90
C ALA A 157 -1.98 -1.89 2.93
N ILE A 158 -1.76 -2.54 1.79
CA ILE A 158 -1.47 -3.98 1.75
C ILE A 158 -0.02 -4.22 1.32
N GLY A 159 0.57 -5.25 1.91
CA GLY A 159 1.89 -5.76 1.56
C GLY A 159 1.87 -7.26 1.33
N SER A 160 3.06 -7.84 1.13
CA SER A 160 3.27 -9.28 1.08
C SER A 160 4.35 -9.67 2.07
N ASP A 161 4.15 -10.77 2.81
CA ASP A 161 5.09 -11.31 3.78
C ASP A 161 5.43 -12.75 3.39
N THR A 162 6.69 -12.94 2.99
CA THR A 162 7.26 -14.26 2.70
C THR A 162 8.02 -14.78 3.92
N ALA A 163 8.87 -13.94 4.53
CA ALA A 163 9.68 -14.31 5.68
C ALA A 163 9.83 -13.16 6.71
N GLY A 164 8.87 -12.25 6.78
CA GLY A 164 8.93 -11.03 7.60
C GLY A 164 8.57 -9.76 6.84
N SER A 165 8.31 -9.87 5.53
CA SER A 165 8.23 -8.71 4.64
C SER A 165 7.04 -7.78 4.85
N ILE A 166 6.13 -8.06 5.80
CA ILE A 166 5.15 -7.09 6.34
C ILE A 166 5.53 -6.69 7.77
N ARG A 167 5.82 -7.69 8.62
CA ARG A 167 6.03 -7.47 10.06
C ARG A 167 7.31 -6.67 10.36
N GLN A 168 8.39 -6.93 9.64
CA GLN A 168 9.66 -6.23 9.83
C GLN A 168 9.58 -4.76 9.40
N PRO A 169 9.05 -4.41 8.21
CA PRO A 169 8.84 -3.01 7.86
C PRO A 169 7.91 -2.29 8.83
N ALA A 170 6.87 -2.97 9.29
CA ALA A 170 5.94 -2.42 10.27
C ALA A 170 6.63 -2.11 11.61
N GLY A 171 7.49 -3.02 12.09
CA GLY A 171 8.31 -2.78 13.28
C GLY A 171 9.31 -1.63 13.12
N PHE A 172 9.90 -1.46 11.92
CA PHE A 172 10.86 -0.40 11.64
C PHE A 172 10.21 0.98 11.49
N CYS A 173 9.00 1.04 10.94
CA CYS A 173 8.27 2.29 10.70
C CYS A 173 7.28 2.63 11.82
N GLY A 174 7.15 1.80 12.86
CA GLY A 174 6.26 2.06 14.00
C GLY A 174 4.76 1.93 13.68
N VAL A 175 4.39 1.00 12.79
CA VAL A 175 3.00 0.75 12.36
C VAL A 175 2.56 -0.68 12.64
N VAL A 176 1.26 -0.97 12.53
CA VAL A 176 0.72 -2.32 12.66
C VAL A 176 0.93 -3.07 11.35
N GLY A 177 1.53 -4.25 11.39
CA GLY A 177 1.63 -5.13 10.22
C GLY A 177 1.28 -6.57 10.57
N LEU A 178 0.30 -7.14 9.87
CA LEU A 178 -0.17 -8.50 10.12
C LEU A 178 0.10 -9.41 8.92
N LYS A 179 0.88 -10.48 9.15
CA LYS A 179 0.86 -11.65 8.25
C LYS A 179 -0.19 -12.64 8.75
N PRO A 180 -1.29 -12.88 8.01
CA PRO A 180 -2.28 -13.86 8.43
C PRO A 180 -1.75 -15.31 8.29
N THR A 181 -2.55 -16.27 8.76
CA THR A 181 -2.31 -17.69 8.52
C THR A 181 -2.18 -17.96 7.02
N TYR A 182 -1.20 -18.79 6.64
CA TYR A 182 -1.02 -19.17 5.24
C TYR A 182 -2.32 -19.78 4.67
N GLY A 183 -2.75 -19.31 3.51
CA GLY A 183 -4.02 -19.69 2.88
C GLY A 183 -5.24 -18.86 3.29
N ARG A 184 -5.13 -17.95 4.27
CA ARG A 184 -6.24 -17.07 4.70
C ARG A 184 -6.62 -16.04 3.63
N VAL A 185 -5.63 -15.45 2.98
CA VAL A 185 -5.81 -14.51 1.87
C VAL A 185 -5.32 -15.19 0.59
N SER A 186 -6.11 -15.11 -0.48
CA SER A 186 -5.74 -15.64 -1.79
C SER A 186 -4.42 -15.02 -2.28
N ARG A 187 -3.65 -15.82 -3.01
CA ARG A 187 -2.38 -15.42 -3.64
C ARG A 187 -2.50 -15.28 -5.15
N HIS A 188 -3.70 -15.47 -5.70
CA HIS A 188 -3.95 -15.24 -7.11
C HIS A 188 -3.82 -13.74 -7.43
N GLY A 189 -2.92 -13.41 -8.36
CA GLY A 189 -2.52 -12.03 -8.69
C GLY A 189 -1.52 -11.40 -7.72
N LEU A 190 -0.90 -12.18 -6.83
CA LEU A 190 0.36 -11.81 -6.18
C LEU A 190 1.51 -12.36 -7.04
N ILE A 191 2.45 -11.51 -7.46
CA ILE A 191 3.68 -11.96 -8.10
C ILE A 191 4.46 -12.78 -7.06
N ALA A 192 4.62 -14.07 -7.35
CA ALA A 192 5.19 -15.02 -6.40
C ALA A 192 6.69 -14.78 -6.20
N MET A 193 7.12 -14.79 -4.94
CA MET A 193 8.53 -14.90 -4.55
C MET A 193 8.80 -16.34 -4.10
N THR A 194 8.01 -16.86 -3.17
CA THR A 194 8.11 -18.23 -2.68
C THR A 194 6.73 -18.77 -2.33
N SER A 195 6.15 -19.55 -3.25
CA SER A 195 4.76 -19.99 -3.19
C SER A 195 4.35 -20.72 -1.91
N SER A 196 5.24 -21.38 -1.18
CA SER A 196 4.88 -22.04 0.08
C SER A 196 4.85 -21.11 1.30
N LEU A 197 5.28 -19.86 1.15
CA LEU A 197 5.49 -18.91 2.24
C LEU A 197 4.73 -17.60 2.05
N ASP A 198 4.60 -17.14 0.81
CA ASP A 198 4.01 -15.84 0.46
C ASP A 198 2.61 -15.68 1.03
N GLN A 199 2.34 -14.53 1.66
CA GLN A 199 1.01 -14.20 2.14
C GLN A 199 0.76 -12.69 2.10
N ILE A 200 -0.35 -12.26 1.48
CA ILE A 200 -0.80 -10.85 1.53
C ILE A 200 -1.32 -10.54 2.94
N GLY A 201 -1.05 -9.33 3.43
CA GLY A 201 -1.56 -8.84 4.70
C GLY A 201 -1.67 -7.32 4.78
N PRO A 202 -2.46 -6.80 5.72
CA PRO A 202 -2.66 -5.36 5.90
C PRO A 202 -1.54 -4.71 6.72
N ILE A 203 -1.36 -3.40 6.50
CA ILE A 203 -0.55 -2.49 7.29
C ILE A 203 -1.40 -1.26 7.64
N THR A 204 -1.47 -0.87 8.91
CA THR A 204 -2.32 0.24 9.39
C THR A 204 -1.64 1.03 10.51
N HIS A 205 -2.17 2.21 10.85
CA HIS A 205 -1.84 2.88 12.11
C HIS A 205 -2.35 2.11 13.34
N TYR A 206 -1.70 2.39 14.48
CA TYR A 206 -2.21 2.06 15.81
C TYR A 206 -3.08 3.24 16.29
N TYR A 207 -4.41 3.09 16.17
CA TYR A 207 -5.48 4.03 16.61
C TYR A 207 -5.76 5.26 15.76
#